data_AF-A0A6L3N1T6-F1
#
_entry.id   AF-A0A6L3N1T6-F1
#
_cell.length_a   1.000
_cell.length_b   1.000
_cell.length_c   1.000
_cell.angle_alpha   90.00
_cell.angle_beta   90.00
_cell.angle_gamma   90.00
#
_symmetry.space_group_name_H-M   'P 1'
#
loop_
_entity.id
_entity.type
_entity.pdbx_description
1 polymer ?
#
loop_
_entity_poly.entity_id
_entity_poly.type
_entity_poly.pdbx_seq_one_letter_code
_entity_poly.pdbx_strand_id
1 'polypeptide(L)'
;MDDKTGVPIGLDGISLYYVADGSVPVKAEGRGLLYDDTPGEIMDAFSLMVGRDRHEKVFVIHSFEVRNSLVEPNSSGKFYSVSVFEPIGNILRQDGRSTDWFGVGYGWLSNGRKIVWKYPYQSRKDVRQAIDSPFALLMNSFNSISVRVRSKTYLFDESSIRGRTRKYLIEGDRAMVGEVTAGWCKINYSGGAKPIEMWLMCSALDVEEKVRRMN
;
A
#
# COMPACT_ATOMS: atom_id res chain seq x y z
N MET A 1 -10.02 -10.07 20.70
CA MET A 1 -9.59 -8.66 20.78
C MET A 1 -8.18 -8.65 21.32
N ASP A 2 -7.34 -7.70 20.89
CA ASP A 2 -6.04 -7.49 21.55
C ASP A 2 -6.30 -6.82 22.91
N ASP A 3 -5.86 -7.48 23.99
CA ASP A 3 -6.09 -7.05 25.37
C ASP A 3 -5.41 -5.71 25.70
N LYS A 4 -4.47 -5.24 24.89
CA LYS A 4 -3.79 -3.94 25.08
C LYS A 4 -4.43 -2.80 24.32
N THR A 5 -5.07 -3.06 23.18
CA THR A 5 -5.49 -2.00 22.23
C THR A 5 -7.00 -1.97 21.98
N GLY A 6 -7.75 -3.00 22.38
CA GLY A 6 -9.20 -3.07 22.20
C GLY A 6 -9.65 -3.16 20.74
N VAL A 7 -8.70 -3.27 19.79
CA VAL A 7 -8.98 -3.42 18.38
C VAL A 7 -9.50 -4.84 18.13
N PRO A 8 -10.54 -5.03 17.29
CA PRO A 8 -10.94 -6.36 16.86
C PRO A 8 -9.72 -7.08 16.28
N ILE A 9 -9.42 -8.28 16.79
CA ILE A 9 -8.49 -9.18 16.10
C ILE A 9 -9.25 -9.55 14.83
N GLY A 10 -8.97 -8.84 13.74
CA GLY A 10 -9.44 -9.26 12.42
C GLY A 10 -8.95 -10.69 12.19
N LEU A 11 -9.83 -11.52 11.62
CA LEU A 11 -9.60 -12.86 11.05
C LEU A 11 -8.18 -13.40 11.25
N ASP A 12 -8.03 -14.45 12.06
CA ASP A 12 -6.80 -15.20 12.38
C ASP A 12 -5.61 -14.92 11.43
N GLY A 13 -4.88 -13.82 11.67
CA GLY A 13 -3.72 -13.47 10.85
C GLY A 13 -2.59 -14.48 11.03
N ILE A 14 -1.76 -14.67 10.00
CA ILE A 14 -0.56 -15.51 10.12
C ILE A 14 0.39 -14.82 11.10
N SER A 15 0.64 -15.48 12.22
CA SER A 15 1.52 -14.97 13.27
C SER A 15 2.98 -15.04 12.83
N LEU A 16 3.70 -13.93 12.98
CA LEU A 16 5.14 -13.87 12.78
C LEU A 16 5.85 -13.95 14.13
N TYR A 17 7.01 -14.61 14.14
CA TYR A 17 7.89 -14.67 15.30
C TYR A 17 9.24 -14.07 14.93
N TYR A 18 9.80 -13.27 15.83
CA TYR A 18 11.07 -12.60 15.68
C TYR A 18 12.08 -13.16 16.68
N VAL A 19 13.31 -13.39 16.22
CA VAL A 19 14.42 -13.87 17.02
C VAL A 19 15.52 -12.83 16.92
N ALA A 20 15.80 -12.13 18.02
CA ALA A 20 16.91 -11.20 18.11
C ALA A 20 18.13 -11.94 18.65
N ASP A 21 19.20 -12.07 17.86
CA ASP A 21 20.53 -12.57 18.25
C ASP A 21 20.56 -13.57 19.42
N GLY A 22 20.08 -14.79 19.17
CA GLY A 22 20.12 -15.89 20.14
C GLY A 22 19.06 -15.84 21.24
N SER A 23 18.12 -14.90 21.19
CA SER A 23 16.96 -14.85 22.08
C SER A 23 15.95 -15.96 21.79
N VAL A 24 15.03 -16.17 22.72
CA VAL A 24 13.82 -16.98 22.47
C VAL A 24 12.97 -16.26 21.40
N PRO A 25 12.33 -17.00 20.46
CA PRO A 25 11.39 -16.40 19.52
C PRO A 25 10.24 -15.68 20.23
N VAL A 26 9.99 -14.43 19.86
CA VAL A 26 8.91 -13.60 20.39
C VAL A 26 7.90 -13.34 19.28
N LYS A 27 6.60 -13.53 19.56
CA LYS A 27 5.54 -13.20 18.60
C LYS A 27 5.57 -11.70 18.29
N ALA A 28 5.57 -11.34 17.00
CA ALA A 28 5.49 -9.96 16.55
C ALA A 28 4.16 -9.32 17.02
N GLU A 29 4.23 -8.07 17.47
CA GLU A 29 3.06 -7.29 17.86
C GLU A 29 2.33 -6.75 16.61
N GLY A 30 1.00 -6.76 16.62
CA GLY A 30 0.18 -6.28 15.51
C GLY A 30 -0.79 -7.34 14.99
N ARG A 31 -1.32 -7.10 13.78
CA ARG A 31 -2.33 -7.95 13.14
C ARG A 31 -1.71 -9.20 12.49
N GLY A 32 -0.41 -9.18 12.22
CA GLY A 32 0.29 -10.25 11.49
C GLY A 32 0.12 -10.12 9.98
N LEU A 33 0.38 -11.20 9.25
CA LEU A 33 0.12 -11.24 7.80
C LEU A 33 -1.34 -11.62 7.54
N LEU A 34 -1.84 -11.21 6.38
CA LEU A 34 -3.16 -11.65 5.92
C LEU A 34 -3.22 -13.17 5.84
N TYR A 35 -4.37 -13.70 6.26
CA TYR A 35 -4.69 -15.10 6.19
C TYR A 35 -5.88 -15.33 5.27
N ASP A 36 -5.80 -16.39 4.49
CA ASP A 36 -6.89 -16.99 3.73
C ASP A 36 -6.81 -18.51 3.95
N ASP A 37 -7.90 -19.25 3.70
CA ASP A 37 -7.93 -20.71 3.89
C ASP A 37 -7.21 -21.48 2.76
N THR A 38 -6.41 -20.76 1.99
CA THR A 38 -5.64 -21.24 0.85
C THR A 38 -4.14 -21.16 1.09
N PRO A 39 -3.33 -21.95 0.36
CA PRO A 39 -1.87 -21.87 0.45
C PRO A 39 -1.35 -20.47 0.10
N GLY A 40 -0.56 -19.93 1.03
CA GLY A 40 0.21 -18.69 0.86
C GLY A 40 1.72 -18.93 0.77
N GLU A 41 2.43 -17.91 0.35
CA GLU A 41 3.88 -17.89 0.18
C GLU A 41 4.44 -16.55 0.66
N ILE A 42 5.54 -16.60 1.43
CA ILE A 42 6.39 -15.43 1.67
C ILE A 42 7.27 -15.25 0.44
N MET A 43 6.92 -14.27 -0.39
CA MET A 43 7.65 -13.95 -1.62
C MET A 43 9.03 -13.39 -1.31
N ASP A 44 9.13 -12.57 -0.26
CA ASP A 44 10.39 -12.03 0.24
C ASP A 44 10.21 -11.49 1.67
N ALA A 45 11.28 -11.51 2.45
CA ALA A 45 11.38 -10.85 3.75
C ALA A 45 12.77 -10.19 3.87
N PHE A 46 12.81 -8.88 4.08
CA PHE A 46 14.07 -8.13 4.11
C PHE A 46 13.96 -6.87 4.96
N SER A 47 15.08 -6.41 5.52
CA SER A 47 15.15 -5.11 6.19
C SER A 47 15.73 -4.02 5.28
N LEU A 48 15.29 -2.78 5.50
CA LEU A 48 15.84 -1.58 4.89
C LEU A 48 15.87 -0.44 5.90
N MET A 49 16.85 0.44 5.77
CA MET A 49 16.86 1.72 6.46
C MET A 49 15.97 2.70 5.68
N VAL A 50 14.93 3.23 6.32
CA VAL A 50 13.93 4.10 5.70
C VAL A 50 13.92 5.47 6.37
N GLY A 51 13.76 6.51 5.56
CA GLY A 51 13.70 7.90 6.01
C GLY A 51 15.07 8.48 6.38
N ARG A 52 15.08 9.79 6.70
CA ARG A 52 16.30 10.55 7.01
C ARG A 52 16.96 10.09 8.30
N ASP A 53 16.15 9.68 9.27
CA ASP A 53 16.63 9.18 10.57
C ASP A 53 17.09 7.72 10.50
N ARG A 54 17.04 7.11 9.30
CA ARG A 54 17.49 5.75 8.99
C ARG A 54 16.93 4.71 9.95
N HIS A 55 15.63 4.74 10.19
CA HIS A 55 14.98 3.71 10.99
C HIS A 55 14.95 2.41 10.18
N GLU A 56 15.43 1.32 10.78
CA GLU A 56 15.31 0.00 10.19
C GLU A 56 13.83 -0.42 10.17
N LYS A 57 13.36 -0.84 9.01
CA LYS A 57 12.05 -1.49 8.85
C LYS A 57 12.21 -2.84 8.18
N VAL A 58 11.46 -3.82 8.62
CA VAL A 58 11.36 -5.16 8.04
C VAL A 58 10.11 -5.22 7.17
N PHE A 59 10.28 -5.61 5.91
CA PHE A 59 9.23 -5.75 4.93
C PHE A 59 9.00 -7.24 4.67
N VAL A 60 7.75 -7.68 4.75
CA VAL A 60 7.35 -9.04 4.40
C VAL A 60 6.35 -8.96 3.25
N ILE A 61 6.77 -9.44 2.08
CA ILE A 61 5.92 -9.57 0.91
C ILE A 61 5.28 -10.94 0.97
N HIS A 62 3.96 -10.97 1.10
CA HIS A 62 3.16 -12.18 1.21
C HIS A 62 2.21 -12.26 0.03
N SER A 63 1.97 -13.47 -0.46
CA SER A 63 0.96 -13.74 -1.46
C SER A 63 0.20 -15.02 -1.17
N PHE A 64 -1.03 -15.10 -1.65
CA PHE A 64 -1.85 -16.32 -1.57
C PHE A 64 -2.81 -16.39 -2.74
N GLU A 65 -3.27 -17.59 -3.09
CA GLU A 65 -4.30 -17.76 -4.11
C GLU A 65 -5.68 -17.52 -3.48
N VAL A 66 -6.49 -16.61 -3.99
CA VAL A 66 -7.84 -16.41 -3.46
C VAL A 66 -8.70 -17.62 -3.81
N ARG A 67 -9.43 -18.16 -2.84
CA ARG A 67 -10.35 -19.27 -3.04
C ARG A 67 -11.32 -19.00 -4.21
N ASN A 68 -11.57 -20.03 -5.01
CA ASN A 68 -12.40 -19.94 -6.22
C ASN A 68 -13.81 -19.39 -5.98
N SER A 69 -14.35 -19.52 -4.77
CA SER A 69 -15.67 -18.98 -4.40
C SER A 69 -15.68 -17.46 -4.20
N LEU A 70 -14.53 -16.84 -3.93
CA LEU A 70 -14.38 -15.40 -3.68
C LEU A 70 -13.54 -14.67 -4.72
N VAL A 71 -12.80 -15.40 -5.56
CA VAL A 71 -11.91 -14.81 -6.55
C VAL A 71 -12.67 -13.82 -7.45
N GLU A 72 -12.10 -12.63 -7.60
CA GLU A 72 -12.67 -11.61 -8.46
C GLU A 72 -12.62 -12.08 -9.92
N PRO A 73 -13.74 -12.01 -10.68
CA PRO A 73 -13.72 -12.27 -12.11
C PRO A 73 -12.72 -11.37 -12.82
N ASN A 74 -12.00 -11.92 -13.80
CA ASN A 74 -10.96 -11.20 -14.55
C ASN A 74 -9.81 -10.67 -13.67
N SER A 75 -9.42 -11.42 -12.65
CA SER A 75 -8.23 -11.16 -11.83
C SER A 75 -7.17 -12.25 -12.01
N SER A 76 -6.00 -12.03 -11.42
CA SER A 76 -4.92 -13.02 -11.35
C SER A 76 -5.22 -14.25 -10.52
N GLY A 77 -6.27 -14.25 -9.68
CA GLY A 77 -6.44 -15.26 -8.61
C GLY A 77 -5.49 -15.05 -7.44
N LYS A 78 -4.22 -14.69 -7.71
CA LYS A 78 -3.20 -14.42 -6.71
C LYS A 78 -3.33 -13.02 -6.09
N PHE A 79 -3.41 -12.95 -4.76
CA PHE A 79 -3.46 -11.73 -3.96
C PHE A 79 -2.09 -11.45 -3.32
N TYR A 80 -1.74 -10.18 -3.16
CA TYR A 80 -0.48 -9.73 -2.59
C TYR A 80 -0.71 -8.73 -1.45
N SER A 81 0.20 -8.76 -0.49
CA SER A 81 0.31 -7.75 0.57
C SER A 81 1.77 -7.50 0.93
N VAL A 82 2.06 -6.31 1.44
CA VAL A 82 3.33 -5.99 2.09
C VAL A 82 3.04 -5.59 3.52
N SER A 83 3.53 -6.36 4.47
CA SER A 83 3.47 -6.02 5.90
C SER A 83 4.78 -5.41 6.33
N VAL A 84 4.71 -4.27 7.01
CA VAL A 84 5.88 -3.51 7.45
C VAL A 84 5.98 -3.59 8.97
N PHE A 85 7.18 -3.86 9.46
CA PHE A 85 7.46 -3.98 10.88
C PHE A 85 8.68 -3.16 11.27
N GLU A 86 8.74 -2.77 12.54
CA GLU A 86 9.86 -2.05 13.14
C GLU A 86 10.43 -2.89 14.29
N PRO A 87 11.75 -3.16 14.29
CA PRO A 87 12.41 -3.75 15.45
C PRO A 87 12.50 -2.71 16.57
N ILE A 88 12.05 -3.08 17.77
CA ILE A 88 12.09 -2.23 18.97
C ILE A 88 12.70 -3.05 20.10
N GLY A 89 14.02 -2.94 20.29
CA GLY A 89 14.75 -3.85 21.18
C GLY A 89 14.63 -5.29 20.70
N ASN A 90 14.08 -6.18 21.54
CA ASN A 90 13.94 -7.60 21.24
C ASN A 90 12.56 -7.98 20.67
N ILE A 91 11.73 -6.99 20.33
CA ILE A 91 10.41 -7.23 19.73
C ILE A 91 10.35 -6.69 18.30
N LEU A 92 9.46 -7.28 17.52
CA LEU A 92 9.08 -6.79 16.20
C LEU A 92 7.65 -6.28 16.28
N ARG A 93 7.40 -5.02 15.92
CA ARG A 93 6.07 -4.41 15.96
C ARG A 93 5.63 -4.01 14.57
N GLN A 94 4.40 -4.36 14.19
CA GLN A 94 3.85 -3.97 12.90
C GLN A 94 3.61 -2.46 12.84
N ASP A 95 4.16 -1.81 11.83
CA ASP A 95 3.82 -0.44 11.46
C ASP A 95 2.55 -0.48 10.61
N GLY A 96 1.42 -0.24 11.25
CA GLY A 96 0.11 -0.24 10.59
C GLY A 96 0.00 0.80 9.48
N ARG A 97 0.61 1.98 9.64
CA ARG A 97 0.51 3.06 8.66
C ARG A 97 1.29 2.74 7.39
N SER A 98 2.53 2.29 7.53
CA SER A 98 3.32 1.85 6.38
C SER A 98 2.67 0.63 5.72
N THR A 99 2.14 -0.32 6.51
CA THR A 99 1.41 -1.48 5.98
C THR A 99 0.18 -1.05 5.17
N ASP A 100 -0.64 -0.13 5.68
CA ASP A 100 -1.84 0.36 4.98
C ASP A 100 -1.49 1.15 3.70
N TRP A 101 -0.33 1.84 3.68
CA TRP A 101 0.18 2.52 2.50
C TRP A 101 0.55 1.56 1.37
N PHE A 102 1.20 0.44 1.69
CA PHE A 102 1.40 -0.61 0.68
C PHE A 102 0.07 -1.26 0.29
N GLY A 103 -0.88 -1.33 1.22
CA GLY A 103 -2.19 -1.91 0.99
C GLY A 103 -2.09 -3.33 0.47
N VAL A 104 -3.18 -3.80 -0.14
CA VAL A 104 -3.29 -5.20 -0.59
C VAL A 104 -4.07 -5.25 -1.91
N GLY A 105 -3.88 -6.31 -2.70
CA GLY A 105 -4.67 -6.48 -3.91
C GLY A 105 -4.23 -7.63 -4.80
N TYR A 106 -5.05 -7.91 -5.82
CA TYR A 106 -4.71 -8.90 -6.84
C TYR A 106 -3.46 -8.51 -7.61
N GLY A 107 -2.61 -9.49 -7.96
CA GLY A 107 -1.43 -9.26 -8.80
C GLY A 107 -1.77 -8.52 -10.09
N TRP A 108 -2.94 -8.80 -10.68
CA TRP A 108 -3.53 -7.96 -11.72
C TRP A 108 -5.05 -8.05 -11.76
N LEU A 109 -5.66 -7.00 -12.32
CA LEU A 109 -7.08 -6.94 -12.67
C LEU A 109 -7.25 -6.56 -14.15
N SER A 110 -8.22 -7.18 -14.81
CA SER A 110 -8.55 -7.03 -16.23
C SER A 110 -10.00 -6.63 -16.41
N ASN A 111 -10.29 -5.91 -17.49
CA ASN A 111 -11.66 -5.62 -17.92
C ASN A 111 -12.23 -6.66 -18.89
N GLY A 112 -11.66 -7.88 -18.89
CA GLY A 112 -11.99 -8.97 -19.83
C GLY A 112 -11.27 -8.88 -21.18
N ARG A 113 -10.60 -7.76 -21.49
CA ARG A 113 -9.82 -7.60 -22.74
C ARG A 113 -8.35 -7.33 -22.49
N LYS A 114 -8.04 -6.50 -21.47
CA LYS A 114 -6.68 -6.14 -21.11
C LYS A 114 -6.55 -5.93 -19.62
N ILE A 115 -5.34 -6.12 -19.12
CA ILE A 115 -4.97 -5.72 -17.76
C ILE A 115 -5.14 -4.21 -17.65
N VAL A 116 -5.94 -3.79 -16.66
CA VAL A 116 -6.23 -2.38 -16.37
C VAL A 116 -5.54 -1.91 -15.10
N TRP A 117 -5.11 -2.83 -14.23
CA TRP A 117 -4.38 -2.51 -13.02
C TRP A 117 -3.50 -3.70 -12.60
N LYS A 118 -2.37 -3.41 -11.94
CA LYS A 118 -1.48 -4.39 -11.34
C LYS A 118 -1.14 -3.93 -9.93
N TYR A 119 -1.14 -4.85 -8.96
CA TYR A 119 -0.62 -4.52 -7.64
C TYR A 119 0.86 -4.15 -7.78
N PRO A 120 1.28 -2.97 -7.29
CA PRO A 120 2.60 -2.43 -7.64
C PRO A 120 3.74 -3.03 -6.81
N TYR A 121 3.48 -3.76 -5.73
CA TYR A 121 4.50 -4.13 -4.73
C TYR A 121 4.73 -5.65 -4.66
N GLN A 122 4.95 -6.31 -5.80
CA GLN A 122 5.04 -7.76 -5.89
C GLN A 122 6.45 -8.32 -5.60
N SER A 123 7.48 -7.47 -5.59
CA SER A 123 8.86 -7.88 -5.35
C SER A 123 9.63 -6.88 -4.49
N ARG A 124 10.78 -7.30 -3.95
CA ARG A 124 11.72 -6.42 -3.22
C ARG A 124 12.15 -5.21 -4.04
N LYS A 125 12.34 -5.38 -5.36
CA LYS A 125 12.70 -4.28 -6.26
C LYS A 125 11.58 -3.24 -6.30
N ASP A 126 10.34 -3.69 -6.40
CA ASP A 126 9.19 -2.80 -6.46
C ASP A 126 8.97 -2.05 -5.14
N VAL A 127 9.13 -2.75 -4.01
CA VAL A 127 9.07 -2.13 -2.67
C VAL A 127 10.17 -1.08 -2.50
N ARG A 128 11.41 -1.37 -2.90
CA ARG A 128 12.51 -0.38 -2.87
C ARG A 128 12.17 0.85 -3.71
N GLN A 129 11.73 0.65 -4.94
CA GLN A 129 11.34 1.75 -5.82
C GLN A 129 10.18 2.58 -5.25
N ALA A 130 9.24 1.94 -4.55
CA ALA A 130 8.12 2.61 -3.90
C ALA A 130 8.58 3.48 -2.72
N ILE A 131 9.52 2.98 -1.91
CA ILE A 131 10.12 3.71 -0.79
C ILE A 131 10.94 4.91 -1.27
N ASP A 132 11.61 4.79 -2.41
CA ASP A 132 12.35 5.88 -3.04
C ASP A 132 11.44 6.89 -3.77
N SER A 133 10.13 6.62 -3.85
CA SER A 133 9.18 7.50 -4.52
C SER A 133 8.81 8.69 -3.64
N PRO A 134 8.46 9.86 -4.22
CA PRO A 134 8.06 11.00 -3.40
C PRO A 134 6.80 10.79 -2.57
N PHE A 135 5.95 9.82 -2.95
CA PHE A 135 4.75 9.47 -2.20
C PHE A 135 5.06 8.70 -0.91
N ALA A 136 6.29 8.20 -0.75
CA ALA A 136 6.76 7.57 0.49
C ALA A 136 6.69 8.53 1.69
N LEU A 137 6.73 9.85 1.49
CA LEU A 137 6.54 10.83 2.56
C LEU A 137 5.19 10.69 3.28
N LEU A 138 4.17 10.16 2.60
CA LEU A 138 2.85 9.92 3.18
C LEU A 138 2.82 8.67 4.09
N MET A 139 3.82 7.78 3.99
CA MET A 139 3.97 6.65 4.92
C MET A 139 4.25 7.13 6.35
N ASN A 140 5.00 8.23 6.50
CA ASN A 140 5.46 8.71 7.81
C ASN A 140 4.84 10.06 8.23
N SER A 141 4.19 10.80 7.32
CA SER A 141 3.67 12.15 7.59
C SER A 141 2.25 12.36 7.08
N PHE A 142 1.47 13.20 7.78
CA PHE A 142 0.11 13.58 7.39
C PHE A 142 0.05 14.78 6.42
N ASN A 143 1.20 15.17 5.86
CA ASN A 143 1.26 16.33 4.98
C ASN A 143 0.91 15.91 3.55
N SER A 144 -0.04 16.59 2.94
CA SER A 144 -0.43 16.32 1.56
C SER A 144 0.67 16.72 0.56
N ILE A 145 0.73 16.02 -0.57
CA ILE A 145 1.72 16.24 -1.62
C ILE A 145 1.07 16.97 -2.80
N SER A 146 1.65 18.10 -3.21
CA SER A 146 1.23 18.80 -4.43
C SER A 146 1.64 18.01 -5.67
N VAL A 147 0.66 17.76 -6.56
CA VAL A 147 0.84 16.97 -7.77
C VAL A 147 0.24 17.65 -9.00
N ARG A 148 0.74 17.26 -10.15
CA ARG A 148 0.21 17.58 -11.47
C ARG A 148 -0.18 16.31 -12.22
N VAL A 149 -1.31 16.35 -12.91
CA VAL A 149 -1.79 15.23 -13.74
C VAL A 149 -0.97 15.16 -15.04
N ARG A 150 -0.43 13.97 -15.33
CA ARG A 150 0.41 13.71 -16.52
C ARG A 150 -0.38 13.49 -17.80
N SER A 151 -1.58 12.94 -17.68
CA SER A 151 -2.44 12.61 -18.82
C SER A 151 -3.87 12.41 -18.32
N LYS A 152 -4.83 12.44 -19.25
CA LYS A 152 -6.24 12.25 -18.91
C LYS A 152 -6.45 10.96 -18.11
N THR A 153 -6.97 11.10 -16.89
CA THR A 153 -7.17 9.97 -15.97
C THR A 153 -8.55 10.03 -15.33
N TYR A 154 -9.20 8.88 -15.21
CA TYR A 154 -10.52 8.78 -14.59
C TYR A 154 -10.41 8.81 -13.07
N LEU A 155 -11.45 9.31 -12.42
CA LEU A 155 -11.56 9.33 -10.96
C LEU A 155 -12.45 8.20 -10.46
N PHE A 156 -12.14 7.72 -9.27
CA PHE A 156 -12.76 6.57 -8.64
C PHE A 156 -13.29 6.93 -7.25
N ASP A 157 -14.44 6.38 -6.87
CA ASP A 157 -15.02 6.61 -5.54
C ASP A 157 -14.28 5.83 -4.43
N GLU A 158 -13.56 4.77 -4.81
CA GLU A 158 -12.77 3.89 -3.95
C GLU A 158 -11.39 3.61 -4.59
N SER A 159 -10.43 3.11 -3.80
CA SER A 159 -9.10 2.66 -4.26
C SER A 159 -9.16 1.32 -4.99
N SER A 160 -10.05 1.22 -5.98
CA SER A 160 -10.42 0.00 -6.68
C SER A 160 -10.91 0.33 -8.09
N ILE A 161 -10.65 -0.56 -9.04
CA ILE A 161 -11.11 -0.37 -10.42
C ILE A 161 -12.63 -0.42 -10.57
N ARG A 162 -13.36 -1.00 -9.60
CA ARG A 162 -14.82 -1.09 -9.61
C ARG A 162 -15.48 0.25 -9.33
N GLY A 163 -14.82 1.11 -8.55
CA GLY A 163 -15.27 2.46 -8.24
C GLY A 163 -15.17 3.47 -9.38
N ARG A 164 -14.95 3.05 -10.62
CA ARG A 164 -14.70 3.97 -11.74
C ARG A 164 -15.91 4.87 -12.03
N THR A 165 -15.68 6.17 -12.07
CA THR A 165 -16.72 7.16 -12.40
C THR A 165 -16.57 7.72 -13.81
N ARG A 166 -17.52 8.58 -14.22
CA ARG A 166 -17.42 9.39 -15.44
C ARG A 166 -16.56 10.64 -15.27
N LYS A 167 -16.18 10.99 -14.04
CA LYS A 167 -15.31 12.14 -13.75
C LYS A 167 -13.88 11.81 -14.14
N TYR A 168 -13.14 12.82 -14.58
CA TYR A 168 -11.74 12.69 -14.96
C TYR A 168 -11.02 14.01 -14.72
N LEU A 169 -9.71 13.93 -14.58
CA LEU A 169 -8.81 15.07 -14.72
C LEU A 169 -8.06 14.98 -16.04
N ILE A 170 -7.58 16.11 -16.53
CA ILE A 170 -6.79 16.22 -17.76
C ILE A 170 -5.35 16.60 -17.43
N GLU A 171 -4.48 16.45 -18.43
CA GLU A 171 -3.08 16.84 -18.30
C GLU A 171 -2.94 18.30 -17.85
N GLY A 172 -2.04 18.55 -16.90
CA GLY A 172 -1.78 19.88 -16.37
C GLY A 172 -2.63 20.27 -15.15
N ASP A 173 -3.73 19.58 -14.88
CA ASP A 173 -4.54 19.79 -13.68
C ASP A 173 -3.69 19.59 -12.42
N ARG A 174 -3.93 20.42 -11.40
CA ARG A 174 -3.21 20.35 -10.12
C ARG A 174 -4.13 19.87 -9.01
N ALA A 175 -3.60 19.03 -8.13
CA ALA A 175 -4.32 18.50 -6.98
C ALA A 175 -3.36 18.29 -5.81
N MET A 176 -3.93 17.97 -4.65
CA MET A 176 -3.16 17.53 -3.47
C MET A 176 -3.45 16.05 -3.20
N VAL A 177 -2.41 15.24 -2.99
CA VAL A 177 -2.57 13.84 -2.55
C VAL A 177 -2.47 13.80 -1.02
N GLY A 178 -3.52 13.35 -0.36
CA GLY A 178 -3.55 13.21 1.11
C GLY A 178 -3.36 11.78 1.60
N GLU A 179 -3.71 10.79 0.79
CA GLU A 179 -3.72 9.38 1.17
C GLU A 179 -3.25 8.53 0.00
N VAL A 180 -2.50 7.47 0.30
CA VAL A 180 -2.01 6.51 -0.69
C VAL A 180 -2.20 5.11 -0.15
N THR A 181 -2.70 4.20 -0.99
CA THR A 181 -2.77 2.76 -0.69
C THR A 181 -2.68 1.95 -1.98
N ALA A 182 -1.89 0.87 -2.01
CA ALA A 182 -1.80 -0.05 -3.15
C ALA A 182 -1.58 0.64 -4.53
N GLY A 183 -0.83 1.74 -4.55
CA GLY A 183 -0.59 2.55 -5.77
C GLY A 183 -1.75 3.46 -6.20
N TRP A 184 -2.80 3.56 -5.39
CA TRP A 184 -3.89 4.53 -5.52
C TRP A 184 -3.59 5.76 -4.69
N CYS A 185 -3.88 6.92 -5.25
CA CYS A 185 -3.70 8.24 -4.64
C CYS A 185 -5.07 8.88 -4.46
N LYS A 186 -5.43 9.21 -3.23
CA LYS A 186 -6.62 10.01 -2.92
C LYS A 186 -6.27 11.47 -3.09
N ILE A 187 -6.92 12.10 -4.06
CA ILE A 187 -6.69 13.50 -4.39
C ILE A 187 -7.77 14.38 -3.79
N ASN A 188 -7.38 15.58 -3.37
CA ASN A 188 -8.25 16.71 -3.19
C ASN A 188 -8.02 17.68 -4.36
N TYR A 189 -9.05 17.84 -5.20
CA TYR A 189 -9.03 18.72 -6.37
C TYR A 189 -10.04 19.85 -6.20
N SER A 190 -9.57 21.09 -6.31
CA SER A 190 -10.36 22.32 -6.13
C SER A 190 -10.46 23.20 -7.38
N GLY A 191 -10.00 22.72 -8.55
CA GLY A 191 -10.05 23.49 -9.81
C GLY A 191 -11.43 23.53 -10.48
N GLY A 192 -12.42 22.81 -9.96
CA GLY A 192 -13.80 22.80 -10.45
C GLY A 192 -14.75 23.65 -9.59
N ALA A 193 -16.05 23.64 -9.92
CA ALA A 193 -17.07 24.38 -9.18
C ALA A 193 -17.24 23.92 -7.72
N LYS A 194 -16.89 22.67 -7.41
CA LYS A 194 -16.87 22.11 -6.06
C LYS A 194 -15.59 21.31 -5.84
N PRO A 195 -14.96 21.39 -4.65
CA PRO A 195 -13.89 20.49 -4.28
C PRO A 195 -14.37 19.03 -4.38
N ILE A 196 -13.51 18.17 -4.90
CA ILE A 196 -13.75 16.72 -4.97
C ILE A 196 -12.62 15.98 -4.28
N GLU A 197 -13.00 14.95 -3.53
CA GLU A 197 -12.08 14.01 -2.89
C GLU A 197 -12.34 12.62 -3.49
N MET A 198 -11.41 12.14 -4.32
CA MET A 198 -11.58 10.91 -5.09
C MET A 198 -10.23 10.21 -5.31
N TRP A 199 -10.28 8.95 -5.73
CA TRP A 199 -9.10 8.15 -5.99
C TRP A 199 -8.71 8.16 -7.47
N LEU A 200 -7.41 8.05 -7.73
CA LEU A 200 -6.85 7.77 -9.05
C LEU A 200 -5.52 7.02 -8.91
N MET A 201 -4.98 6.48 -10.00
CA MET A 201 -3.69 5.77 -9.96
C MET A 201 -2.52 6.76 -9.79
N CYS A 202 -1.66 6.55 -8.81
CA CYS A 202 -0.53 7.44 -8.53
C CYS A 202 0.42 7.60 -9.73
N SER A 203 0.50 6.61 -10.62
CA SER A 203 1.32 6.65 -11.84
C SER A 203 0.89 7.75 -12.83
N ALA A 204 -0.35 8.23 -12.74
CA ALA A 204 -0.87 9.34 -13.53
C ALA A 204 -0.46 10.73 -13.00
N LEU A 205 0.34 10.77 -11.92
CA LEU A 205 0.72 12.01 -11.23
C LEU A 205 2.23 12.27 -11.30
N ASP A 206 2.56 13.54 -11.44
CA ASP A 206 3.87 14.10 -11.20
C ASP A 206 3.88 14.88 -9.90
N VAL A 207 4.85 14.59 -9.03
CA VAL A 207 5.11 15.42 -7.85
C VAL A 207 5.83 16.71 -8.27
N GLU A 208 5.32 17.85 -7.81
CA GLU A 208 5.92 19.16 -8.13
C GLU A 208 7.35 19.28 -7.56
N GLU A 209 8.25 19.96 -8.28
CA GLU A 209 9.71 19.96 -8.01
C GLU A 209 10.11 20.34 -6.58
N LYS A 210 9.34 21.21 -5.92
CA LYS A 210 9.61 21.61 -4.53
C LYS A 210 9.57 20.44 -3.57
N VAL A 211 8.68 19.47 -3.79
CA VAL A 211 8.56 18.26 -2.96
C VAL A 211 9.62 17.23 -3.34
N ARG A 212 10.08 17.19 -4.60
CA ARG A 212 11.17 16.31 -5.02
C ARG A 212 12.47 16.58 -4.27
N ARG A 213 12.75 17.83 -3.90
CA ARG A 213 13.95 18.22 -3.12
C ARG A 213 13.87 17.89 -1.62
N MET A 214 12.72 17.43 -1.14
CA MET A 214 12.50 17.06 0.26
C MET A 214 12.66 15.55 0.52
N ASN A 215 12.70 14.72 -0.52
CA ASN A 215 13.02 13.31 -0.41
C ASN A 215 14.53 13.10 -0.39
#